data_AF-A0A3L8PCK5-F1
#
_entry.id   AF-A0A3L8PCK5-F1
#
_cell.length_a   1.000
_cell.length_b   1.000
_cell.length_c   1.000
_cell.angle_alpha   90.00
_cell.angle_beta   90.00
_cell.angle_gamma   90.00
#
_symmetry.space_group_name_H-M   'P 1'
#
loop_
_entity.id
_entity.type
_entity.pdbx_description
1 polymer ?
#
loop_
_entity_poly.entity_id
_entity_poly.type
_entity_poly.pdbx_seq_one_letter_code
_entity_poly.pdbx_strand_id
1 'polypeptide(L)' 'MTLEVAVASALFVGVVAYAVFGGADFGSGFFDLTAGGARRGAEVRTLVDHSIGPVWEANHVWLI' A
#
# COMPACT_ATOMS: atom_id res chain seq x y z
N MET A 1 -15.41 -6.92 -27.47
CA MET A 1 -15.38 -5.92 -26.38
C MET A 1 -15.23 -4.57 -27.00
N THR A 2 -16.01 -3.58 -26.57
CA THR A 2 -15.87 -2.20 -27.05
C THR A 2 -14.71 -1.50 -26.34
N LEU A 3 -14.21 -0.41 -26.91
CA LEU A 3 -13.04 0.30 -26.38
C LEU A 3 -13.30 0.84 -24.98
N GLU A 4 -14.50 1.38 -24.75
CA GLU A 4 -14.93 1.90 -23.45
C GLU A 4 -14.94 0.82 -22.36
N VAL A 5 -15.36 -0.41 -22.69
CA VAL A 5 -15.34 -1.53 -21.75
C VAL A 5 -13.91 -1.96 -21.44
N ALA A 6 -13.02 -1.95 -22.44
CA ALA A 6 -11.60 -2.28 -22.23
C ALA A 6 -10.91 -1.25 -21.31
N VAL A 7 -11.14 0.04 -21.53
CA VAL A 7 -10.61 1.13 -20.69
C VAL A 7 -11.18 1.05 -19.27
N ALA A 8 -12.49 0.87 -19.11
CA ALA A 8 -13.11 0.71 -17.81
C ALA A 8 -12.55 -0.48 -17.02
N SER A 9 -12.30 -1.60 -17.72
CA SER A 9 -11.68 -2.79 -17.12
C SER A 9 -10.25 -2.51 -16.65
N ALA A 10 -9.45 -1.80 -17.45
CA ALA A 10 -8.08 -1.44 -17.07
C ALA A 10 -8.04 -0.52 -15.84
N LEU A 11 -8.91 0.50 -15.79
CA LEU A 11 -9.05 1.38 -14.62
C LEU A 11 -9.49 0.60 -13.37
N PHE A 12 -10.46 -0.32 -13.53
CA PHE A 12 -10.92 -1.14 -12.42
C PHE A 12 -9.79 -2.04 -11.87
N VAL A 13 -8.98 -2.63 -12.75
CA VAL A 13 -7.78 -3.39 -12.33
C VAL A 13 -6.81 -2.49 -11.58
N GLY A 14 -6.59 -1.24 -12.03
CA GLY A 14 -5.77 -0.26 -11.31
C GLY A 14 -6.29 0.01 -9.90
N VAL A 15 -7.60 0.27 -9.75
CA VAL A 15 -8.23 0.48 -8.43
C VAL A 15 -8.12 -0.75 -7.53
N VAL A 16 -8.29 -1.95 -8.08
CA VAL A 16 -8.12 -3.20 -7.32
C VAL A 16 -6.67 -3.38 -6.88
N ALA A 17 -5.70 -3.14 -7.77
CA ALA A 17 -4.28 -3.21 -7.43
C ALA A 17 -3.95 -2.20 -6.32
N TYR A 18 -4.41 -0.95 -6.44
CA TYR A 18 -4.27 0.07 -5.41
C TYR A 18 -4.87 -0.37 -4.07
N ALA A 19 -6.06 -0.96 -4.06
CA ALA A 19 -6.70 -1.41 -2.84
C ALA A 19 -5.91 -2.56 -2.17
N VAL A 20 -5.37 -3.50 -2.96
CA VAL A 20 -4.59 -4.64 -2.45
C VAL A 20 -3.26 -4.17 -1.87
N PHE A 21 -2.49 -3.38 -2.61
CA PHE A 21 -1.19 -2.88 -2.14
C PHE A 21 -1.35 -1.81 -1.05
N GLY A 22 -2.38 -0.98 -1.14
CA GLY A 22 -2.78 -0.05 -0.08
C GLY A 22 -3.12 -0.75 1.24
N GLY A 23 -3.67 -1.97 1.19
CA GLY A 23 -3.88 -2.77 2.40
C GLY A 23 -2.58 -3.09 3.14
N ALA A 24 -1.50 -3.43 2.42
CA ALA A 24 -0.19 -3.69 3.02
C ALA A 24 0.44 -2.41 3.57
N ASP A 25 0.32 -1.32 2.82
CA ASP A 25 0.82 0.01 3.17
C ASP A 25 0.14 0.54 4.45
N PHE A 26 -1.18 0.73 4.44
CA PHE A 26 -1.94 1.17 5.61
C PHE A 26 -1.86 0.18 6.78
N GLY A 27 -1.79 -1.12 6.50
CA GLY A 27 -1.62 -2.15 7.51
C GLY A 27 -0.30 -2.01 8.27
N SER A 28 0.80 -1.70 7.58
CA SER A 28 2.08 -1.43 8.22
C SER A 28 2.07 -0.14 9.05
N GLY A 29 1.36 0.89 8.60
CA GLY A 29 1.10 2.10 9.39
C GLY A 29 0.34 1.78 10.68
N PHE A 30 -0.65 0.89 10.64
CA PHE A 30 -1.36 0.43 11.83
C PHE A 30 -0.42 -0.33 12.80
N PHE A 31 0.43 -1.22 12.29
CA PHE A 31 1.41 -1.93 13.12
C PHE A 31 2.40 -0.97 13.77
N ASP A 32 2.87 0.05 13.04
CA ASP A 32 3.76 1.06 13.61
C ASP A 32 3.07 1.90 14.70
N LEU A 33 1.84 2.37 14.44
CA LEU A 33 1.06 3.14 15.40
C LEU A 33 0.77 2.38 16.69
N THR A 34 0.64 1.05 16.61
CA THR A 34 0.32 0.18 17.75
C THR A 34 1.55 -0.46 18.41
N ALA A 35 2.75 -0.29 17.84
CA ALA A 35 4.00 -0.86 18.36
C ALA A 35 4.45 -0.27 19.72
N GLY A 36 3.81 0.82 20.16
CA GLY A 36 4.03 1.45 21.46
C GLY A 36 5.09 2.56 21.42
N GLY A 37 5.77 2.78 22.55
CA GLY A 37 6.72 3.88 22.69
C GLY A 37 8.03 3.67 21.93
N ALA A 38 8.81 4.75 21.77
CA ALA A 38 10.01 4.81 20.94
C ALA A 38 11.02 3.67 21.14
N ARG A 39 11.15 3.14 22.36
CA ARG A 39 12.10 2.04 22.66
C ARG A 39 11.55 0.66 22.32
N ARG A 40 10.25 0.42 22.55
CA ARG A 40 9.61 -0.89 22.37
C ARG A 40 9.16 -1.11 20.93
N GLY A 41 8.80 -0.04 20.23
CA GLY A 41 8.38 -0.09 18.82
C GLY A 41 9.52 0.07 17.81
N ALA A 42 10.75 0.39 18.24
CA ALA A 42 11.87 0.67 17.33
C ALA A 42 12.14 -0.46 16.33
N GLU A 43 12.11 -1.71 16.79
CA GLU A 43 12.37 -2.88 15.95
C GLU A 43 11.27 -3.06 14.89
N VAL A 44 10.00 -2.93 15.28
CA VAL A 44 8.85 -3.00 14.36
C VAL A 44 8.91 -1.88 13.32
N ARG A 45 9.18 -0.65 13.75
CA ARG A 45 9.26 0.51 12.85
C ARG A 45 10.39 0.35 11.83
N THR A 46 11.55 -0.10 12.27
CA THR A 46 12.69 -0.38 11.39
C THR A 46 12.35 -1.47 10.37
N LEU A 47 11.65 -2.53 10.79
CA LEU A 47 11.22 -3.60 9.91
C LEU A 47 10.17 -3.13 8.88
N VAL A 48 9.20 -2.33 9.33
CA VAL A 48 8.17 -1.72 8.48
C VAL A 48 8.81 -0.82 7.43
N ASP A 49 9.67 0.11 7.83
CA ASP A 49 10.34 1.06 6.94
C ASP A 49 11.15 0.33 5.86
N HIS A 50 11.89 -0.72 6.24
CA HIS A 50 12.67 -1.52 5.30
C HIS A 50 11.80 -2.33 4.33
N SER A 51 10.66 -2.84 4.80
CA SER A 51 9.83 -3.78 4.03
C SER A 51 8.81 -3.07 3.12
N ILE A 52 8.24 -1.95 3.56
CA ILE A 52 7.11 -1.29 2.88
C ILE A 52 7.51 -0.12 1.99
N GLY A 53 8.67 0.50 2.19
CA GLY A 53 9.12 1.64 1.37
C GLY A 53 8.87 1.47 -0.14
N PRO A 54 9.30 0.37 -0.78
CA PRO A 54 9.07 0.15 -2.21
C PRO A 54 7.59 0.02 -2.60
N VAL A 55 6.77 -0.58 -1.74
CA VAL A 55 5.33 -0.77 -1.98
C VAL A 55 4.60 0.56 -1.86
N TRP A 56 4.92 1.36 -0.84
CA TRP A 56 4.34 2.69 -0.64
C TRP A 56 4.59 3.60 -1.84
N GLU A 57 5.84 3.68 -2.32
CA GLU A 57 6.19 4.51 -3.49
C GLU A 57 5.45 4.06 -4.75
N ALA A 58 5.41 2.75 -5.01
CA ALA A 58 4.77 2.20 -6.20
C ALA A 58 3.23 2.28 -6.15
N ASN A 59 2.63 2.23 -4.96
CA ASN A 59 1.17 2.16 -4.82
C ASN A 59 0.47 3.40 -5.41
N HIS A 60 1.11 4.57 -5.31
CA HIS A 60 0.57 5.82 -5.86
C HIS A 60 0.43 5.79 -7.39
N VAL A 61 1.22 4.97 -8.09
CA VAL A 61 1.13 4.80 -9.56
C VAL A 61 -0.18 4.14 -9.97
N TRP A 62 -0.79 3.30 -9.12
CA TRP A 62 -2.09 2.69 -9.40
C TRP A 62 -3.27 3.63 -9.16
N LEU A 63 -3.08 4.62 -8.29
CA LEU A 63 -4.12 5.59 -7.92
C LEU A 63 -4.23 6.75 -8.92
N ILE A 64 -3.08 7.23 -9.40
CA ILE A 64 -2.96 8.38 -10.32
C ILE A 64 -3.30 7.95 -11.74
#